data_AF-A0A2S6GXG1-F1
#
_entry.id   AF-A0A2S6GXG1-F1
#
_cell.length_a   1.000
_cell.length_b   1.000
_cell.length_c   1.000
_cell.angle_alpha   90.00
_cell.angle_beta   90.00
_cell.angle_gamma   90.00
#
_symmetry.space_group_name_H-M   'P 1'
#
loop_
_entity.id
_entity.type
_entity.pdbx_description
1 polymer ?
#
loop_
_entity_poly.entity_id
_entity_poly.type
_entity_poly.pdbx_seq_one_letter_code
_entity_poly.pdbx_strand_id
1 'polypeptide(L)'
;MKADEFDKKFDEGGDILDALDLSKAKRTMHDQKRVNVDFPAWMIESLDKEADRIGVTRQSIIKVWLAERLEELAANKALQQASR
;
A
#
# COMPACT_ATOMS: atom_id res chain seq x y z
N MET A 1 28.56 7.59 11.61
CA MET A 1 29.37 6.36 11.59
C MET A 1 29.56 5.90 10.15
N LYS A 2 30.49 4.98 9.88
CA LYS A 2 30.60 4.35 8.55
C LYS A 2 29.49 3.30 8.37
N ALA A 3 29.12 3.00 7.12
CA ALA A 3 28.06 2.03 6.82
C ALA A 3 28.35 0.65 7.43
N ASP A 4 29.57 0.13 7.25
CA ASP A 4 29.96 -1.19 7.78
C ASP A 4 29.85 -1.29 9.31
N GLU A 5 30.10 -0.18 10.02
CA GLU A 5 29.96 -0.11 11.49
C GLU A 5 28.48 -0.04 11.91
N PHE A 6 27.64 0.61 11.10
CA PHE A 6 26.20 0.69 11.33
C PHE A 6 25.57 -0.70 11.16
N ASP A 7 25.88 -1.38 10.06
CA ASP A 7 25.35 -2.70 9.73
C ASP A 7 25.73 -3.72 10.81
N LYS A 8 27.01 -3.75 11.20
CA LYS A 8 27.47 -4.63 12.28
C LYS A 8 26.74 -4.37 13.59
N LYS A 9 26.56 -3.09 13.97
CA LYS A 9 25.88 -2.73 15.22
C LYS A 9 24.39 -3.09 15.18
N PHE A 10 23.75 -2.95 14.02
CA PHE A 10 22.36 -3.38 13.80
C PHE A 10 22.21 -4.91 13.92
N ASP A 11 23.07 -5.67 13.24
CA ASP A 11 23.03 -7.14 13.23
C ASP A 11 23.32 -7.75 14.60
N GLU A 12 24.19 -7.11 15.40
CA GLU A 12 24.47 -7.50 16.78
C GLU A 12 23.35 -7.10 17.77
N GLY A 13 22.25 -6.51 17.29
CA GLY A 13 21.11 -6.07 18.11
C GLY A 13 21.40 -4.84 18.97
N GLY A 14 22.45 -4.08 18.62
CA GLY A 14 22.83 -2.85 19.30
C GLY A 14 21.94 -1.66 18.93
N ASP A 15 21.93 -0.64 19.80
CA ASP A 15 21.17 0.58 19.55
C ASP A 15 21.83 1.46 18.46
N ILE A 16 21.07 1.77 17.41
CA ILE A 16 21.48 2.58 16.27
C ILE A 16 20.72 3.92 16.19
N LEU A 17 19.84 4.23 17.15
CA LEU A 17 18.97 5.41 17.09
C LEU A 17 19.75 6.72 17.00
N ASP A 18 20.89 6.82 17.69
CA ASP A 18 21.78 8.00 17.64
C ASP A 18 22.37 8.28 16.25
N ALA A 19 22.41 7.26 15.38
CA ALA A 19 22.91 7.37 14.02
C ALA A 19 21.80 7.70 13.01
N LEU A 20 20.53 7.72 13.43
CA LEU A 20 19.38 7.97 12.57
C LEU A 20 18.85 9.39 12.75
N ASP A 21 18.61 10.09 11.64
CA ASP A 21 17.89 11.37 11.64
C ASP A 21 16.38 11.13 11.72
N LEU A 22 15.87 10.95 12.93
CA LEU A 22 14.45 10.69 13.18
C LEU A 22 13.55 11.87 12.79
N SER A 23 14.08 13.09 12.64
CA SER A 23 13.29 14.25 12.18
C SER A 23 12.77 14.07 10.75
N LYS A 24 13.43 13.22 9.95
CA LYS A 24 13.04 12.85 8.59
C LYS A 24 12.38 11.47 8.50
N ALA A 25 12.22 10.78 9.62
CA ALA A 25 11.54 9.49 9.65
C ALA A 25 10.08 9.68 9.23
N LYS A 26 9.71 9.10 8.09
CA LYS A 26 8.33 9.09 7.58
C LYS A 26 7.91 7.67 7.27
N ARG A 27 6.66 7.34 7.60
CA ARG A 27 6.03 6.15 7.05
C ARG A 27 5.62 6.46 5.63
N THR A 28 6.31 5.87 4.66
CA THR A 28 5.86 5.88 3.26
C THR A 28 4.47 5.24 3.18
N MET A 29 3.61 5.73 2.27
CA MET A 29 2.21 5.28 2.09
C MET A 29 1.20 5.67 3.18
N HIS A 30 1.54 6.57 4.12
CA HIS A 30 0.58 7.08 5.11
C HIS A 30 -0.26 8.26 4.62
N ASP A 31 0.19 8.98 3.58
CA ASP A 31 -0.49 10.18 3.09
C ASP A 31 -1.78 9.81 2.36
N GLN A 32 -2.93 10.18 2.93
CA GLN A 32 -4.24 9.98 2.32
C GLN A 32 -4.64 11.21 1.50
N LYS A 33 -4.93 11.01 0.22
CA LYS A 33 -5.47 12.04 -0.67
C LYS A 33 -6.95 11.78 -0.95
N ARG A 34 -7.82 12.78 -0.74
CA ARG A 34 -9.24 12.67 -1.09
C ARG A 34 -9.42 12.82 -2.61
N VAL A 35 -10.23 11.94 -3.19
CA VAL A 35 -10.61 11.95 -4.60
C VAL A 35 -12.13 11.83 -4.68
N ASN A 36 -12.75 12.62 -5.55
CA ASN A 36 -14.19 12.54 -5.83
C ASN A 36 -14.37 11.80 -7.17
N VAL A 37 -15.31 10.85 -7.21
CA VAL A 37 -15.60 10.02 -8.38
C VAL A 37 -17.11 9.81 -8.45
N ASP A 38 -17.68 10.01 -9.63
CA ASP A 38 -19.08 9.71 -9.91
C ASP A 38 -19.23 8.28 -10.42
N PHE A 39 -20.25 7.57 -9.94
CA PHE A 39 -20.56 6.20 -10.33
C PHE A 39 -22.01 6.10 -10.83
N PRO A 40 -22.28 5.29 -11.87
CA PRO A 40 -23.64 4.96 -12.25
C PRO A 40 -24.42 4.31 -11.09
N ALA A 41 -25.72 4.57 -10.99
CA ALA A 41 -26.57 4.05 -9.91
C ALA A 41 -26.48 2.52 -9.77
N TRP A 42 -26.56 1.79 -10.88
CA TRP A 42 -26.45 0.32 -10.88
C TRP A 42 -25.14 -0.21 -10.29
N MET A 43 -24.05 0.56 -10.42
CA MET A 43 -22.75 0.19 -9.89
C MET A 43 -22.70 0.41 -8.38
N ILE A 44 -23.29 1.51 -7.90
CA ILE A 44 -23.41 1.79 -6.47
C ILE A 44 -24.23 0.69 -5.77
N GLU A 45 -25.38 0.32 -6.36
CA GLU A 45 -26.23 -0.75 -5.83
C GLU A 45 -25.49 -2.10 -5.76
N SER A 46 -24.69 -2.41 -6.79
CA SER A 46 -23.87 -3.62 -6.82
C SER A 46 -22.77 -3.60 -5.74
N LEU A 47 -22.12 -2.44 -5.55
CA LEU A 47 -21.09 -2.26 -4.52
C LEU A 47 -21.67 -2.37 -3.11
N ASP A 48 -22.85 -1.81 -2.87
CA ASP A 48 -23.54 -1.88 -1.59
C ASP A 48 -23.90 -3.31 -1.20
N LYS A 49 -24.52 -4.05 -2.12
CA LYS A 49 -24.88 -5.44 -1.90
C LYS A 49 -23.68 -6.28 -1.50
N GLU A 50 -22.53 -6.03 -2.12
CA GLU A 50 -21.31 -6.78 -1.85
C GLU A 50 -20.62 -6.34 -0.55
N ALA A 51 -20.62 -5.04 -0.27
CA ALA A 51 -20.14 -4.49 0.98
C ALA A 51 -20.93 -5.07 2.17
N ASP A 52 -22.26 -5.14 2.05
CA ASP A 52 -23.16 -5.74 3.04
C ASP A 52 -22.90 -7.24 3.21
N ARG A 53 -22.71 -7.97 2.11
CA ARG A 53 -22.43 -9.42 2.12
C ARG A 53 -21.18 -9.77 2.91
N ILE A 54 -20.15 -8.93 2.81
CA ILE A 54 -18.85 -9.13 3.48
C ILE A 54 -18.81 -8.43 4.85
N GLY A 55 -19.75 -7.52 5.14
CA GLY A 55 -19.82 -6.79 6.39
C GLY A 55 -18.82 -5.62 6.47
N VAL A 56 -18.59 -4.93 5.36
CA VAL A 56 -17.66 -3.79 5.26
C VAL A 56 -18.36 -2.57 4.66
N THR A 57 -17.71 -1.41 4.71
CA THR A 57 -18.27 -0.21 4.06
C THR A 57 -18.05 -0.24 2.55
N ARG A 58 -18.89 0.50 1.81
CA ARG A 58 -18.68 0.75 0.37
C ARG A 58 -17.27 1.27 0.05
N GLN A 59 -16.74 2.17 0.88
CA GLN A 59 -15.39 2.71 0.68
C GLN A 59 -14.31 1.62 0.86
N SER A 60 -14.50 0.72 1.82
CA SER A 60 -13.59 -0.40 2.05
C SER A 60 -13.56 -1.37 0.88
N ILE A 61 -14.72 -1.76 0.32
CA ILE A 61 -14.76 -2.68 -0.81
C ILE A 61 -14.15 -2.05 -2.07
N ILE A 62 -14.41 -0.76 -2.33
CA ILE A 62 -13.77 -0.01 -3.43
C ILE A 62 -12.24 -0.03 -3.27
N LYS A 63 -11.73 0.21 -2.05
CA LYS A 63 -10.29 0.22 -1.78
C LYS A 63 -9.65 -1.15 -2.04
N VAL A 64 -10.27 -2.23 -1.56
CA VAL A 64 -9.75 -3.59 -1.71
C VAL A 64 -9.70 -3.99 -3.18
N TRP A 65 -10.80 -3.84 -3.91
CA TRP A 65 -10.85 -4.21 -5.32
C TRP A 65 -9.92 -3.39 -6.21
N LEU A 66 -9.77 -2.09 -5.90
CA LEU A 66 -8.82 -1.25 -6.62
C LEU A 66 -7.38 -1.72 -6.38
N ALA A 67 -7.03 -2.08 -5.14
CA ALA A 67 -5.70 -2.62 -4.81
C ALA A 67 -5.45 -3.94 -5.54
N GLU A 68 -6.39 -4.89 -5.46
CA GLU A 68 -6.30 -6.19 -6.15
C GLU A 68 -6.11 -6.01 -7.67
N ARG A 69 -6.88 -5.09 -8.28
CA ARG A 69 -6.75 -4.82 -9.71
C ARG A 69 -5.39 -4.22 -10.06
N LEU A 70 -4.87 -3.32 -9.24
CA LEU A 70 -3.55 -2.70 -9.47
C LEU A 70 -2.42 -3.73 -9.33
N GLU A 71 -2.52 -4.63 -8.36
CA GLU A 71 -1.58 -5.74 -8.16
C GLU A 71 -1.61 -6.72 -9.35
N GLU A 72 -2.80 -7.10 -9.82
CA GLU A 72 -2.99 -7.95 -11.00
C GLU A 72 -2.32 -7.32 -12.24
N LEU A 73 -2.54 -6.02 -12.47
CA LEU A 73 -1.92 -5.31 -13.59
C LEU A 73 -0.39 -5.25 -13.47
N ALA A 74 0.14 -5.02 -12.27
CA ALA A 74 1.57 -5.01 -12.04
C ALA A 74 2.20 -6.39 -12.29
N ALA A 75 1.58 -7.45 -11.79
CA ALA A 75 2.01 -8.82 -12.01
C ALA A 75 2.00 -9.19 -13.50
N ASN A 76 0.92 -8.87 -14.21
CA ASN A 76 0.80 -9.11 -15.65
C ASN A 76 1.87 -8.38 -16.46
N LYS A 77 2.18 -7.13 -16.09
CA LYS A 77 3.25 -6.36 -16.73
C LYS A 77 4.62 -6.98 -16.53
N ALA A 78 4.91 -7.47 -15.32
CA ALA A 78 6.18 -8.15 -15.02
C ALA A 78 6.34 -9.44 -15.84
N LEU A 79 5.27 -10.24 -15.97
CA LEU A 79 5.27 -11.46 -16.79
C LEU A 79 5.53 -11.15 -18.28
N GLN A 80 4.93 -10.09 -18.81
CA GLN A 80 5.16 -9.66 -20.20
C GLN A 80 6.60 -9.17 -20.44
N GLN A 81 7.22 -8.56 -19.43
CA GLN A 81 8.61 -8.10 -19.51
C GLN A 81 9.62 -9.24 -19.40
N ALA A 82 9.34 -10.26 -18.58
CA ALA A 82 10.18 -11.45 -18.46
C ALA A 82 10.10 -12.39 -19.67
N SER A 83 9.05 -12.25 -20.50
CA SER A 83 8.84 -13.04 -21.73
C SER A 83 9.43 -12.38 -22.99
N ARG A 84 10.14 -11.25 -22.83
CA ARG A 84 10.84 -10.52 -23.90
C ARG A 84 12.35 -10.69 -23.73
#